data_AF-X1F8U8-F1
#
_entry.id   AF-X1F8U8-F1
#
_cell.length_a   1.000
_cell.length_b   1.000
_cell.length_c   1.000
_cell.angle_alpha   90.00
_cell.angle_beta   90.00
_cell.angle_gamma   90.00
#
_symmetry.space_group_name_H-M   'P 1'
#
loop_
_entity.id
_entity.type
_entity.pdbx_description
1 polymer ?
#
loop_
_entity_poly.entity_id
_entity_poly.type
_entity_poly.pdbx_seq_one_letter_code
_entity_poly.pdbx_strand_id
1 'polypeptide(L)' 'MSNTDYDVIVVGSGFGGSVTALRLTEKGYRVGVLEAGRRFTDDQFPKTSWDVRKFVWAPKLGCFG' A
#
# COMPACT_ATOMS: atom_id res chain seq x y z
N MET A 1 -1.06 -0.20 30.52
CA MET A 1 -1.38 -0.93 29.27
C MET A 1 -1.02 -0.02 28.13
N SER A 2 -0.21 -0.47 27.17
CA SER A 2 0.12 0.33 25.99
C SER A 2 -1.16 0.55 25.19
N ASN A 3 -1.67 1.78 25.17
CA ASN A 3 -2.86 2.14 24.42
C ASN A 3 -2.44 2.36 22.96
N THR A 4 -2.35 1.29 22.18
CA THR A 4 -2.03 1.37 20.75
C THR A 4 -3.32 1.51 19.95
N ASP A 5 -3.35 2.44 18.99
CA ASP A 5 -4.55 2.69 18.16
C ASP A 5 -4.88 1.53 17.20
N TYR A 6 -3.90 0.68 16.91
CA TYR A 6 -3.97 -0.46 16.00
C TYR A 6 -3.49 -1.73 16.69
N ASP A 7 -4.07 -2.86 16.30
CA ASP A 7 -3.66 -4.20 16.70
C ASP A 7 -2.57 -4.74 15.77
N VAL A 8 -2.62 -4.38 14.48
CA VAL A 8 -1.67 -4.81 13.45
C VAL A 8 -1.31 -3.65 12.53
N ILE A 9 -0.03 -3.53 12.19
CA ILE A 9 0.47 -2.64 11.13
C ILE A 9 0.96 -3.48 9.96
N VAL A 10 0.44 -3.20 8.76
CA VAL A 10 0.89 -3.78 7.49
C VAL A 10 1.73 -2.73 6.76
N VAL A 11 2.97 -3.09 6.41
CA VAL A 11 3.86 -2.22 5.64
C VAL A 11 3.85 -2.65 4.18
N GLY A 12 3.40 -1.75 3.31
CA GLY A 12 3.16 -1.95 1.89
C GLY A 12 1.70 -2.22 1.57
N SER A 13 1.14 -1.51 0.59
CA SER A 13 -0.22 -1.70 0.06
C SER A 13 -0.24 -2.46 -1.28
N GLY A 14 0.83 -3.17 -1.62
CA GLY A 14 0.85 -4.10 -2.75
C GLY A 14 -0.11 -5.27 -2.57
N PHE A 15 -0.07 -6.25 -3.48
CA PHE A 15 -1.00 -7.39 -3.46
C PHE A 15 -1.04 -8.12 -2.09
N GLY A 16 0.13 -8.53 -1.57
CA GLY A 16 0.20 -9.24 -0.29
C GLY A 16 -0.32 -8.41 0.88
N GLY A 17 0.11 -7.15 0.98
CA GLY A 17 -0.31 -6.25 2.06
C GLY A 17 -1.82 -5.97 2.04
N SER A 18 -2.39 -5.72 0.85
CA SER A 18 -3.82 -5.50 0.68
C SER A 18 -4.66 -6.72 1.07
N VAL A 19 -4.24 -7.92 0.65
CA VAL A 19 -4.93 -9.17 1.04
C VAL A 19 -4.82 -9.42 2.54
N THR A 20 -3.63 -9.23 3.12
CA THR A 20 -3.42 -9.37 4.57
C THR A 20 -4.28 -8.39 5.36
N ALA A 21 -4.31 -7.11 4.97
CA ALA A 21 -5.12 -6.10 5.62
C ALA A 21 -6.62 -6.44 5.55
N LEU A 22 -7.12 -6.90 4.40
CA LEU A 22 -8.49 -7.36 4.24
C LEU A 22 -8.80 -8.53 5.19
N ARG A 23 -8.01 -9.60 5.16
CA ARG A 23 -8.28 -10.81 5.98
C ARG A 23 -8.18 -10.56 7.48
N LEU A 24 -7.29 -9.68 7.93
CA LEU A 24 -7.19 -9.31 9.34
C LEU A 24 -8.35 -8.41 9.77
N THR A 25 -8.77 -7.48 8.92
CA THR A 25 -9.94 -6.64 9.20
C THR A 25 -11.22 -7.48 9.27
N GLU A 26 -11.41 -8.45 8.35
CA GLU A 26 -12.53 -9.41 8.39
C GLU A 26 -12.57 -10.24 9.68
N LYS A 27 -11.41 -10.46 10.31
CA LYS A 27 -11.30 -11.13 11.63
C LYS A 27 -11.52 -10.20 12.82
N GLY A 28 -11.78 -8.92 12.59
CA GLY A 28 -12.07 -7.93 13.63
C GLY A 28 -10.87 -7.19 14.21
N TYR A 29 -9.67 -7.33 13.63
CA TYR A 29 -8.49 -6.56 14.05
C TYR A 29 -8.56 -5.11 13.55
N ARG A 30 -8.08 -4.17 14.36
CA ARG A 30 -7.82 -2.78 13.94
C ARG A 30 -6.49 -2.72 13.20
N VAL A 31 -6.54 -2.66 11.87
CA VAL A 31 -5.35 -2.73 11.00
C VAL A 31 -4.98 -1.36 10.46
N GLY A 32 -3.71 -0.96 10.60
CA GLY A 32 -3.13 0.20 9.94
C GLY A 32 -2.27 -0.23 8.75
N VAL A 33 -2.39 0.43 7.60
CA VAL A 33 -1.55 0.17 6.41
C VAL A 33 -0.65 1.38 6.15
N LEU A 34 0.65 1.15 6.02
CA LEU A 34 1.65 2.17 5.70
C LEU A 34 2.25 1.87 4.33
N GLU A 35 2.20 2.84 3.42
CA GLU A 35 2.76 2.73 2.07
C GLU A 35 3.76 3.88 1.85
N ALA A 36 4.89 3.58 1.20
CA ALA A 36 5.93 4.57 0.91
C ALA A 36 5.60 5.40 -0.34
N GLY A 37 4.84 4.83 -1.28
CA GLY A 37 4.33 5.50 -2.46
C GLY A 37 3.22 6.51 -2.18
N ARG A 38 2.84 7.26 -3.21
CA ARG A 38 1.67 8.14 -3.15
C ARG A 38 0.38 7.32 -3.15
N ARG A 39 -0.72 7.93 -2.69
CA ARG A 39 -2.05 7.36 -2.88
C ARG A 39 -2.49 7.51 -4.34
N PHE A 40 -2.92 6.42 -4.95
CA PHE A 40 -3.47 6.40 -6.32
C PHE A 40 -4.98 6.24 -6.27
N THR A 41 -5.68 6.99 -7.12
CA THR A 41 -7.06 6.72 -7.52
C THR A 41 -7.07 5.92 -8.84
N ASP A 42 -8.20 5.31 -9.17
CA ASP A 42 -8.31 4.41 -10.33
C ASP A 42 -7.89 5.07 -11.66
N ASP A 43 -8.16 6.37 -11.81
CA ASP A 43 -7.79 7.17 -12.98
C ASP A 43 -6.30 7.54 -13.05
N GLN A 44 -5.55 7.35 -11.95
CA GLN A 44 -4.15 7.73 -11.83
C GLN A 44 -3.19 6.58 -12.15
N PHE A 45 -3.69 5.35 -12.28
CA PHE A 45 -2.86 4.21 -12.63
C PHE A 45 -2.32 4.33 -14.06
N PRO A 46 -1.10 3.83 -14.31
CA PRO A 46 -0.55 3.78 -15.65
C PRO A 46 -1.45 2.90 -16.53
N LYS A 47 -1.84 3.42 -17.70
CA LYS A 47 -2.67 2.66 -18.67
C LYS A 47 -1.94 1.43 -19.21
N THR A 48 -0.60 1.46 -19.18
CA THR A 48 0.27 0.38 -19.63
C THR A 48 1.53 0.34 -18.77
N SER A 49 2.18 -0.81 -18.67
CA SER A 49 3.45 -0.98 -17.96
C SER A 49 4.64 -0.23 -18.59
N TRP A 50 4.44 0.41 -19.74
CA TRP A 50 5.45 1.22 -20.42
C TRP A 50 5.56 2.64 -19.85
N ASP A 51 4.60 3.10 -19.04
CA ASP A 51 4.77 4.32 -18.23
C ASP A 51 5.63 3.98 -17.00
N VAL A 52 6.91 3.67 -17.24
CA VAL A 52 7.85 3.11 -16.26
C VAL A 52 7.95 3.99 -15.01
N ARG A 53 7.87 5.33 -15.17
CA ARG A 53 7.90 6.28 -14.05
C ARG A 53 6.75 6.09 -13.06
N LYS A 54 5.58 5.68 -13.58
CA LYS A 54 4.35 5.42 -12.81
C LYS A 54 4.05 3.93 -12.62
N PHE A 55 4.94 3.04 -13.06
CA PHE A 55 4.73 1.60 -12.91
C PHE A 55 5.74 0.99 -11.95
N VAL A 56 6.95 1.53 -11.93
CA VAL A 56 8.05 1.02 -11.11
C VAL A 56 8.25 1.93 -9.89
N TRP A 57 8.35 1.32 -8.72
CA TRP A 57 8.87 2.00 -7.53
C TRP A 57 10.39 1.91 -7.53
N ALA A 58 11.06 2.99 -7.97
CA ALA A 58 12.51 3.16 -7.91
C ALA A 58 12.83 4.65 -7.70
N PRO A 59 12.66 5.18 -6.47
CA PRO A 59 12.73 6.62 -6.21
C PRO A 59 14.05 7.27 -6.65
N LYS A 60 15.18 6.55 -6.53
CA LYS A 60 16.50 7.01 -6.99
C LYS A 60 16.57 7.28 -8.50
N LEU A 61 15.68 6.69 -9.27
CA LEU A 61 15.56 6.86 -10.73
C LEU A 61 14.37 7.76 -11.11
N GLY A 62 13.76 8.44 -10.14
CA GLY A 62 12.58 9.29 -10.36
C GLY A 62 11.31 8.50 -10.72
N CYS A 63 11.27 7.21 -10.41
CA CYS A 63 10.10 6.35 -10.60
C CYS A 63 9.44 6.13 -9.23
N PHE A 64 8.15 6.43 -9.11
CA PHE A 64 7.46 6.49 -7.81
C PHE A 64 6.29 5.51 -7.69
N GLY A 65 6.19 4.59 -8.67
CA GLY A 65 4.98 3.84 -8.92
C GLY A 65 3.83 4.72 -9.36
#